data_AF-A0A1B6FG55-F1
#
_entry.id   AF-A0A1B6FG55-F1
#
_cell.length_a   1.000
_cell.length_b   1.000
_cell.length_c   1.000
_cell.angle_alpha   90.00
_cell.angle_beta   90.00
_cell.angle_gamma   90.00
#
_symmetry.space_group_name_H-M   'P 1'
#
loop_
_entity.id
_entity.type
_entity.pdbx_description
1 polymer ?
#
loop_
_entity_poly.entity_id
_entity_poly.type
_entity_poly.pdbx_seq_one_letter_code
_entity_poly.pdbx_strand_id
1 'polypeptide(L)'
;KQIERILNIARIPPANLQIELHLYCQGKTEQEFCRRKGIPLTSYATLGSPGAPPGGLNGANYNPLLDPVVASIAQSHNKSPGQILLRFVLQLGIAVIPKSTNPDRVRENINVFDFELTSAEMTEL
;
A
#
# COMPACT_ATOMS: atom_id res chain seq x y z
N LYS A 1 -10.97 17.34 4.36
CA LYS A 1 -12.21 18.10 4.72
C LYS A 1 -13.42 17.20 5.03
N GLN A 2 -13.67 16.10 4.30
CA GLN A 2 -14.84 15.24 4.58
C GLN A 2 -14.75 14.49 5.92
N ILE A 3 -13.63 13.81 6.18
CA ILE A 3 -13.42 13.07 7.44
C ILE A 3 -13.48 13.98 8.66
N GLU A 4 -12.90 15.17 8.57
CA GLU A 4 -12.96 16.18 9.64
C GLU A 4 -14.40 16.59 9.99
N ARG A 5 -15.26 16.79 8.99
CA ARG A 5 -16.69 17.06 9.22
C ARG A 5 -17.39 15.91 9.93
N ILE A 6 -17.04 14.66 9.60
CA ILE A 6 -17.59 13.47 10.28
C ILE A 6 -17.10 13.43 11.74
N LEU A 7 -15.81 13.61 11.98
CA LEU A 7 -15.23 13.59 13.33
C LEU A 7 -15.86 14.63 14.26
N ASN A 8 -16.25 15.80 13.74
CA ASN A 8 -16.85 16.87 14.54
C ASN A 8 -18.28 16.56 15.01
N ILE A 9 -18.98 15.62 14.39
CA ILE A 9 -20.39 15.28 14.72
C ILE A 9 -20.56 13.84 15.20
N ALA A 10 -19.58 12.97 14.98
CA ALA A 10 -19.70 11.57 15.27
C ALA A 10 -19.61 11.30 16.78
N ARG A 11 -20.64 10.67 17.35
CA ARG A 11 -20.60 10.15 18.72
C ARG A 11 -19.53 9.05 18.88
N ILE A 12 -19.38 8.21 17.86
CA ILE A 12 -18.36 7.16 17.78
C ILE A 12 -17.50 7.47 16.54
N PRO A 13 -16.20 7.74 16.69
CA PRO A 13 -15.36 8.11 15.56
C PRO A 13 -15.15 6.92 14.60
N PRO A 14 -14.85 7.18 13.31
CA PRO A 14 -14.46 6.12 12.38
C PRO A 14 -13.24 5.34 12.89
N ALA A 15 -13.35 4.02 12.93
CA ALA A 15 -12.29 3.14 13.43
C ALA A 15 -11.15 2.89 12.41
N ASN A 16 -11.38 3.19 11.14
CA ASN A 16 -10.42 3.01 10.06
C ASN A 16 -10.83 3.88 8.86
N LEU A 17 -9.85 4.30 8.06
CA LEU A 17 -10.06 4.88 6.74
C LEU A 17 -9.39 3.99 5.68
N GLN A 18 -10.17 3.53 4.70
CA GLN A 18 -9.65 2.76 3.57
C GLN A 18 -9.56 3.65 2.32
N ILE A 19 -8.38 3.72 1.70
CA ILE A 19 -8.12 4.55 0.50
C ILE A 19 -7.20 3.83 -0.49
N GLU A 20 -7.16 4.32 -1.72
CA GLU A 20 -6.12 3.93 -2.68
C GLU A 20 -4.78 4.38 -2.12
N LEU A 21 -3.85 3.43 -1.97
CA LEU A 21 -2.52 3.77 -1.52
C LEU A 21 -1.51 2.74 -2.05
N HIS A 22 -0.56 3.20 -2.85
CA HIS A 22 0.51 2.38 -3.41
C HIS A 22 1.73 3.26 -3.74
N LEU A 23 2.80 2.67 -4.29
CA LEU A 23 4.07 3.34 -4.56
C LEU A 23 3.91 4.72 -5.25
N TYR A 24 3.11 4.77 -6.32
CA TYR A 24 2.86 6.01 -7.08
C TYR A 24 1.67 6.87 -6.59
N CYS A 25 0.91 6.40 -5.60
CA CYS A 25 -0.19 7.13 -4.98
C CYS A 25 -0.08 6.97 -3.47
N GLN A 26 0.90 7.62 -2.86
CA GLN A 26 1.23 7.33 -1.45
C GLN A 26 0.25 7.98 -0.45
N GLY A 27 -0.57 8.97 -0.84
CA GLY A 27 -1.55 9.56 0.07
C GLY A 27 -0.94 10.23 1.32
N LYS A 28 0.21 10.90 1.20
CA LYS A 28 0.97 11.46 2.35
C LYS A 28 0.14 12.43 3.21
N THR A 29 -0.75 13.21 2.59
CA THR A 29 -1.63 14.14 3.31
C THR A 29 -2.67 13.38 4.16
N GLU A 30 -3.25 12.31 3.61
CA GLU A 30 -4.19 11.43 4.29
C GLU A 30 -3.51 10.66 5.43
N GLN A 31 -2.29 10.16 5.19
CA GLN A 31 -1.45 9.53 6.21
C GLN A 31 -1.24 10.47 7.39
N GLU A 32 -0.80 11.71 7.15
CA GLU A 32 -0.55 12.67 8.23
C GLU A 32 -1.83 13.05 8.98
N PHE A 33 -2.92 13.28 8.26
CA PHE A 33 -4.21 13.60 8.89
C PHE A 33 -4.69 12.45 9.78
N CYS A 34 -4.66 11.22 9.28
CA CYS A 34 -5.13 10.04 10.01
C CYS A 34 -4.24 9.75 11.22
N ARG A 35 -2.91 9.87 11.07
CA ARG A 35 -1.94 9.77 12.17
C ARG A 35 -2.23 10.77 13.29
N ARG A 36 -2.47 12.05 12.95
CA ARG A 36 -2.81 13.10 13.94
C ARG A 36 -4.15 12.88 14.62
N LYS A 37 -5.10 12.21 13.98
CA LYS A 37 -6.44 11.92 14.52
C LYS A 37 -6.54 10.55 15.16
N GLY A 38 -5.48 9.74 15.16
CA GLY A 38 -5.49 8.38 15.69
C GLY A 38 -6.39 7.42 14.89
N ILE A 39 -6.52 7.64 13.58
CA ILE A 39 -7.33 6.80 12.68
C ILE A 39 -6.37 5.87 11.92
N PRO A 40 -6.48 4.54 12.07
CA PRO A 40 -5.77 3.59 11.25
C PRO A 40 -6.12 3.71 9.76
N LEU A 41 -5.15 3.42 8.90
CA LEU A 41 -5.35 3.37 7.45
C LEU A 41 -5.30 1.93 6.93
N THR A 42 -6.12 1.67 5.92
CA THR A 42 -6.04 0.47 5.07
C THR A 42 -5.82 0.89 3.62
N SER A 43 -4.76 0.38 3.00
CA SER A 43 -4.45 0.52 1.59
C SER A 43 -5.24 -0.51 0.77
N TYR A 44 -6.07 -0.03 -0.16
CA TYR A 44 -6.52 -0.83 -1.30
C TYR A 44 -5.64 -0.57 -2.52
N ALA A 45 -5.65 -1.50 -3.48
CA ALA A 45 -4.87 -1.42 -4.72
C ALA A 45 -3.36 -1.24 -4.50
N THR A 46 -2.82 -1.78 -3.40
CA THR A 46 -1.40 -1.67 -3.03
C THR A 46 -0.44 -2.11 -4.15
N LEU A 47 -0.87 -3.05 -4.99
CA LEU A 47 -0.11 -3.58 -6.13
C LEU A 47 -0.41 -2.88 -7.47
N GLY A 48 -1.10 -1.75 -7.47
CA GLY A 48 -1.40 -0.95 -8.68
C GLY A 48 -2.48 -1.52 -9.60
N SER A 49 -3.33 -2.42 -9.09
CA SER A 49 -4.50 -2.97 -9.83
C SER A 49 -4.19 -3.54 -11.24
N PRO A 50 -3.24 -4.47 -11.40
CA PRO A 50 -2.82 -4.98 -12.73
C PRO A 50 -3.93 -5.72 -13.49
N GLY A 51 -5.02 -6.11 -12.83
CA GLY A 51 -6.19 -6.73 -13.45
C GLY A 51 -7.28 -5.75 -13.88
N ALA A 52 -7.07 -4.43 -13.71
CA ALA A 52 -8.01 -3.42 -14.18
C ALA A 52 -7.99 -3.34 -15.72
N PRO A 53 -9.13 -3.05 -16.37
CA PRO A 53 -9.19 -2.93 -17.82
C PRO A 53 -8.25 -1.84 -18.35
N PRO A 54 -7.73 -1.97 -19.59
CA PRO A 54 -6.97 -0.91 -20.25
C PRO A 54 -7.80 0.39 -20.29
N GLY A 55 -7.23 1.49 -19.80
CA GLY A 55 -7.95 2.77 -19.62
C GLY A 55 -8.59 2.96 -18.24
N GLY A 56 -8.46 1.99 -17.33
CA GLY A 56 -8.65 2.17 -15.89
C GLY A 56 -7.53 3.01 -15.25
N LEU A 57 -7.64 3.26 -13.95
CA LEU A 57 -7.08 4.43 -13.23
C LEU A 57 -5.61 4.81 -13.46
N ASN A 58 -4.73 3.97 -14.00
CA ASN A 58 -3.50 4.44 -14.61
C ASN A 58 -3.08 3.55 -15.78
N GLY A 59 -2.74 4.16 -16.93
CA GLY A 59 -2.24 3.45 -18.11
C GLY A 59 -0.98 2.62 -17.81
N ALA A 60 -0.61 1.74 -18.75
CA ALA A 60 0.46 0.74 -18.62
C ALA A 60 1.83 1.25 -18.10
N ASN A 61 2.05 2.56 -18.05
CA ASN A 61 3.27 3.21 -17.57
C ASN A 61 3.36 3.42 -16.04
N TYR A 62 2.36 3.00 -15.26
CA TYR A 62 2.32 3.21 -13.80
C TYR A 62 2.06 1.92 -13.01
N ASN A 63 2.58 0.78 -13.49
CA ASN A 63 2.50 -0.46 -12.75
C ASN A 63 3.67 -0.57 -11.75
N PRO A 64 3.44 -0.45 -10.43
CA PRO A 64 4.51 -0.49 -9.43
C PRO A 64 5.22 -1.86 -9.37
N LEU A 65 4.60 -2.92 -9.89
CA LEU A 65 5.23 -4.24 -9.99
C LEU A 65 6.36 -4.30 -11.03
N LEU A 66 6.42 -3.33 -11.95
CA LEU A 66 7.43 -3.24 -13.01
C LEU A 66 8.47 -2.14 -12.71
N ASP A 67 8.42 -1.52 -11.54
CA ASP A 67 9.36 -0.48 -11.17
C ASP A 67 10.78 -1.06 -10.98
N PRO A 68 11.82 -0.48 -11.61
CA PRO A 68 13.18 -1.00 -11.53
C PRO A 68 13.79 -0.93 -10.12
N VAL A 69 13.42 0.08 -9.31
CA VAL A 69 13.86 0.19 -7.91
C VAL A 69 13.25 -0.95 -7.10
N VAL A 70 11.95 -1.19 -7.28
CA VAL A 70 11.26 -2.32 -6.62
C VAL A 70 11.90 -3.65 -7.00
N ALA A 71 12.23 -3.84 -8.28
CA ALA A 71 12.89 -5.06 -8.77
C ALA A 71 14.29 -5.26 -8.16
N SER A 72 15.08 -4.19 -8.04
CA SER A 72 16.42 -4.21 -7.42
C SER A 72 16.35 -4.60 -5.94
N ILE A 73 15.41 -3.99 -5.20
CA ILE A 73 15.17 -4.29 -3.78
C ILE A 73 14.66 -5.72 -3.63
N ALA A 74 13.74 -6.16 -4.48
CA ALA A 74 13.21 -7.53 -4.48
C ALA A 74 14.33 -8.57 -4.62
N GLN A 75 15.29 -8.33 -5.52
CA GLN A 75 16.46 -9.18 -5.69
C GLN A 75 17.33 -9.23 -4.42
N SER A 76 17.56 -8.09 -3.78
CA SER A 76 18.39 -7.99 -2.56
C SER A 76 17.80 -8.77 -1.38
N HIS A 77 16.47 -8.84 -1.27
CA HIS A 77 15.77 -9.58 -0.22
C HIS A 77 15.40 -11.01 -0.61
N ASN A 78 15.67 -11.44 -1.84
CA ASN A 78 15.17 -12.70 -2.43
C ASN A 78 13.63 -12.83 -2.27
N LYS A 79 12.92 -11.76 -2.63
CA LYS A 79 11.45 -11.63 -2.57
C LYS A 79 10.89 -11.24 -3.93
N SER A 80 9.57 -11.29 -4.09
CA SER A 80 8.90 -10.77 -5.28
C SER A 80 8.70 -9.25 -5.18
N PRO A 81 8.56 -8.54 -6.32
CA PRO A 81 8.15 -7.13 -6.33
C PRO A 81 6.86 -6.87 -5.56
N GLY A 82 5.90 -7.80 -5.61
CA GLY A 82 4.65 -7.70 -4.86
C GLY A 82 4.89 -7.70 -3.35
N GLN A 83 5.77 -8.57 -2.85
CA GLN A 83 6.13 -8.60 -1.44
C GLN A 83 6.82 -7.31 -0.98
N ILE A 84 7.70 -6.73 -1.80
CA ILE A 84 8.35 -5.45 -1.50
C ILE A 84 7.30 -4.33 -1.35
N LEU A 85 6.37 -4.21 -2.30
CA LEU A 85 5.31 -3.20 -2.26
C LEU A 85 4.40 -3.34 -1.05
N LEU A 86 4.03 -4.58 -0.69
CA LEU A 86 3.22 -4.84 0.50
C LEU A 86 3.99 -4.52 1.77
N ARG A 87 5.26 -4.94 1.85
CA ARG A 87 6.12 -4.69 3.01
C ARG A 87 6.36 -3.19 3.22
N PHE A 88 6.58 -2.44 2.15
CA PHE A 88 6.72 -0.99 2.18
C PHE A 88 5.53 -0.33 2.88
N VAL A 89 4.30 -0.62 2.43
CA VAL A 89 3.10 -0.02 3.03
C VAL A 89 2.87 -0.50 4.47
N LEU A 90 3.14 -1.77 4.77
CA LEU A 90 3.07 -2.29 6.14
C LEU A 90 4.05 -1.57 7.08
N GLN A 91 5.28 -1.26 6.62
CA GLN A 91 6.26 -0.53 7.41
C GLN A 91 5.93 0.94 7.63
N LEU A 92 5.06 1.53 6.81
CA LEU A 92 4.45 2.84 7.10
C LEU A 92 3.39 2.78 8.20
N GLY A 93 3.10 1.59 8.75
CA GLY A 93 2.06 1.36 9.75
C GLY A 93 0.65 1.29 9.16
N ILE A 94 0.53 0.95 7.87
CA ILE A 94 -0.73 0.94 7.12
C ILE A 94 -1.08 -0.52 6.76
N ALA A 95 -2.32 -0.91 7.04
CA ALA A 95 -2.80 -2.26 6.69
C ALA A 95 -2.96 -2.40 5.17
N VAL A 96 -2.76 -3.60 4.62
CA VAL A 96 -2.90 -3.90 3.18
C VAL A 96 -3.89 -5.05 2.96
N ILE A 97 -4.62 -5.00 1.84
CA ILE A 97 -5.63 -6.03 1.48
C ILE A 97 -5.47 -6.50 0.02
N PRO A 98 -4.34 -7.14 -0.35
CA PRO A 98 -4.10 -7.55 -1.73
C PRO A 98 -5.06 -8.65 -2.17
N LYS A 99 -5.78 -8.41 -3.28
CA LYS A 99 -6.67 -9.40 -3.89
C LYS A 99 -5.90 -10.36 -4.79
N SER A 100 -6.12 -11.66 -4.61
CA SER A 100 -5.71 -12.70 -5.57
C SER A 100 -6.69 -13.86 -5.56
N THR A 101 -6.93 -14.45 -6.74
CA THR A 101 -7.60 -15.75 -6.89
C THR A 101 -6.61 -16.87 -7.19
N ASN A 102 -5.34 -16.54 -7.44
CA ASN A 102 -4.26 -17.51 -7.63
C ASN A 102 -3.73 -17.93 -6.24
N PRO A 103 -3.70 -19.24 -5.91
CA PRO A 103 -3.30 -19.74 -4.58
C PRO A 103 -1.86 -19.41 -4.21
N ASP A 104 -0.94 -19.48 -5.16
CA ASP A 104 0.49 -19.22 -4.91
C ASP A 104 0.71 -17.76 -4.57
N ARG A 105 0.06 -16.85 -5.30
CA ARG A 105 0.06 -15.41 -4.96
C ARG A 105 -0.59 -15.11 -3.61
N VAL A 106 -1.64 -15.86 -3.21
CA VAL A 106 -2.23 -15.69 -1.87
C VAL A 106 -1.21 -16.05 -0.78
N ARG A 107 -0.47 -17.16 -0.95
CA ARG A 107 0.61 -17.55 -0.02
C ARG A 107 1.76 -16.56 -0.03
N GLU A 108 2.14 -16.06 -1.20
CA GLU A 108 3.21 -15.07 -1.35
C GLU A 108 2.85 -13.75 -0.66
N ASN A 109 1.63 -13.24 -0.88
CA ASN A 109 1.17 -11.96 -0.33
C ASN A 109 1.16 -11.90 1.19
N ILE A 110 0.95 -13.03 1.88
CA ILE A 110 0.99 -13.08 3.35
C ILE A 110 2.41 -13.31 3.88
N ASN A 111 3.33 -13.83 3.05
CA ASN A 111 4.72 -14.08 3.43
C ASN A 111 5.57 -12.79 3.32
N VAL A 112 5.18 -11.77 4.10
CA VAL A 112 5.80 -10.42 4.10
C VAL A 112 6.22 -9.96 5.50
N PHE A 113 6.19 -10.86 6.48
CA PHE A 113 6.53 -10.58 7.87
C PHE A 113 7.88 -11.16 8.29
N ASP A 114 8.55 -11.89 7.40
CA ASP A 114 9.85 -12.56 7.63
C ASP A 114 11.06 -11.72 7.17
N PHE A 115 10.83 -10.49 6.68
CA PHE A 115 11.87 -9.55 6.28
C PHE A 115 11.47 -8.10 6.57
N GLU A 116 12.44 -7.19 6.52
CA GLU A 116 12.26 -5.75 6.72
C GLU A 116 13.07 -4.96 5.71
N LEU A 117 12.45 -3.94 5.11
CA LEU A 117 13.12 -2.96 4.26
C LEU A 117 13.91 -1.99 5.14
N THR A 118 15.15 -1.73 4.73
CA THR A 118 16.04 -0.77 5.39
C THR A 118 15.51 0.66 5.25
N SER A 119 15.97 1.58 6.11
CA SER A 119 15.62 2.99 6.00
C SER A 119 16.01 3.60 4.65
N ALA A 120 17.09 3.12 4.03
CA ALA A 120 17.53 3.58 2.71
C ALA A 120 16.54 3.13 1.62
N GLU A 121 16.17 1.85 1.61
CA GLU A 121 15.17 1.29 0.69
C GLU A 121 13.80 1.96 0.86
N MET A 122 13.37 2.18 2.11
CA MET A 122 12.14 2.92 2.42
C MET A 122 12.18 4.39 1.96
N THR A 123 13.35 4.97 1.77
CA THR A 123 13.51 6.35 1.25
C THR A 123 13.56 6.36 -0.28
N GLU A 124 14.04 5.29 -0.89
CA GLU A 124 14.11 5.12 -2.34
C GLU A 124 12.74 4.85 -2.98
N LEU A 125 11.83 4.26 -2.21
CA LEU A 125 10.43 3.95 -2.55
C LEU A 125 9.46 5.11 -2.22
#